data_AF-A0A3L6R6X7-F1
#
_entry.id   AF-A0A3L6R6X7-F1
#
_cell.length_a   1.000
_cell.length_b   1.000
_cell.length_c   1.000
_cell.angle_alpha   90.00
_cell.angle_beta   90.00
_cell.angle_gamma   90.00
#
_symmetry.space_group_name_H-M   'P 1'
#
loop_
_entity.id
_entity.type
_entity.pdbx_description
1 polymer ?
#
loop_
_entity_poly.entity_id
_entity_poly.type
_entity_poly.pdbx_seq_one_letter_code
_entity_poly.pdbx_strand_id
1 'polypeptide(L)'
;MWADDIIGEDLVVDEDTTYGNCSRRVMIVKEGAGTVQALLGVMRLVDYLSGTTLFGQDEKVHIVVDSGTGTTAVGLALGAVCLRLQWRVTAVMLADTLERYRQQEKSLVSDFEKLYPGLFHRMVENDTHGSLVQWVNRSSPRRSGKVLDPMYTLAAWEQAVDLCRRDSEAKVVMIHTGGTLGLFGLAQRYPPQFAADEQS
;
A
#
# COMPACT_ATOMS: atom_id res chain seq x y z
N MET A 1 -14.34 16.22 4.03
CA MET A 1 -14.41 17.07 2.83
C MET A 1 -13.87 16.29 1.63
N TRP A 2 -14.38 15.07 1.37
CA TRP A 2 -13.85 14.19 0.33
C TRP A 2 -14.92 13.36 -0.38
N ALA A 3 -16.15 13.30 0.15
CA ALA A 3 -17.22 12.52 -0.46
C ALA A 3 -17.90 13.28 -1.62
N ASP A 4 -17.98 14.61 -1.50
CA ASP A 4 -18.76 15.43 -2.44
C ASP A 4 -17.96 15.82 -3.70
N ASP A 5 -16.63 15.75 -3.66
CA ASP A 5 -15.76 16.11 -4.80
C ASP A 5 -15.42 14.91 -5.72
N ILE A 6 -15.92 13.71 -5.42
CA ILE A 6 -15.67 12.48 -6.22
C ILE A 6 -16.78 12.24 -7.25
N ILE A 7 -17.87 13.01 -7.22
CA ILE A 7 -18.95 12.95 -8.22
C ILE A 7 -18.70 14.03 -9.27
N GLY A 8 -17.57 13.91 -9.96
CA GLY A 8 -17.21 14.75 -11.10
C GLY A 8 -17.11 13.88 -12.34
N GLU A 9 -17.96 14.15 -13.32
CA GLU A 9 -18.05 13.52 -14.63
C GLU A 9 -16.67 13.43 -15.31
N ASP A 10 -16.08 12.23 -15.42
CA ASP A 10 -15.02 11.94 -16.40
C ASP A 10 -14.79 10.42 -16.54
N LEU A 11 -15.89 9.69 -16.70
CA LEU A 11 -15.83 8.41 -17.39
C LEU A 11 -16.08 8.71 -18.86
N VAL A 12 -15.02 8.80 -19.66
CA VAL A 12 -15.14 8.85 -21.12
C VAL A 12 -15.82 7.56 -21.57
N VAL A 13 -17.12 7.66 -21.85
CA VAL A 13 -17.91 6.62 -22.49
C VAL A 13 -17.80 6.85 -23.98
N ASP A 14 -17.11 5.94 -24.67
CA ASP A 14 -17.18 5.84 -26.11
C ASP A 14 -18.56 5.25 -26.44
N GLU A 15 -19.54 6.10 -26.74
CA GLU A 15 -20.86 5.69 -27.19
C GLU A 15 -20.80 5.39 -28.68
N ASP A 16 -20.79 4.10 -29.02
CA ASP A 16 -21.34 3.69 -30.30
C ASP A 16 -22.19 2.41 -30.21
N THR A 17 -23.31 2.48 -30.93
CA THR A 17 -24.28 1.46 -31.32
C THR A 17 -25.23 0.86 -30.26
N THR A 18 -26.48 1.30 -30.40
CA THR A 18 -27.71 0.60 -30.06
C THR A 18 -27.83 -0.73 -30.80
N TYR A 19 -27.83 -1.87 -30.08
CA TYR A 19 -28.60 -3.08 -30.44
C TYR A 19 -28.81 -3.93 -29.18
N GLY A 20 -30.05 -4.37 -28.96
CA GLY A 20 -30.48 -5.09 -27.77
C GLY A 20 -29.69 -6.38 -27.54
N ASN A 21 -28.88 -6.38 -26.48
CA ASN A 21 -28.42 -7.54 -25.74
C ASN A 21 -27.85 -6.98 -24.44
N CYS A 22 -27.96 -7.65 -23.29
CA CYS A 22 -27.32 -7.17 -22.06
C CYS A 22 -25.80 -7.08 -22.27
N SER A 23 -25.31 -5.89 -22.67
CA SER A 23 -23.90 -5.63 -22.93
C SER A 23 -23.18 -5.62 -21.59
N ARG A 24 -22.55 -6.75 -21.26
CA ARG A 24 -21.74 -6.87 -20.05
C ARG A 24 -20.51 -5.99 -20.24
N ARG A 25 -20.43 -4.90 -19.48
CA ARG A 25 -19.23 -4.07 -19.39
C ARG A 25 -18.19 -4.78 -18.51
N VAL A 26 -17.01 -5.04 -19.07
CA VAL A 26 -15.87 -5.64 -18.36
C VAL A 26 -14.86 -4.54 -18.06
N MET A 27 -14.42 -4.46 -16.81
CA MET A 27 -13.37 -3.54 -16.39
C MET A 27 -12.14 -4.31 -15.92
N ILE A 28 -10.96 -3.92 -16.40
CA ILE A 28 -9.70 -4.55 -16.01
C ILE A 28 -9.14 -3.82 -14.80
N VAL A 29 -8.99 -4.54 -13.68
CA VAL A 29 -8.27 -4.07 -12.50
C VAL A 29 -6.87 -4.67 -12.55
N LYS A 30 -5.85 -3.81 -12.59
CA LYS A 30 -4.44 -4.23 -12.60
C LYS A 30 -4.09 -4.99 -11.31
N GLU A 31 -3.05 -5.83 -11.38
CA GLU A 31 -2.53 -6.52 -10.19
C GLU A 31 -2.26 -5.53 -9.04
N GLY A 32 -2.62 -5.93 -7.82
CA GLY A 32 -2.50 -5.09 -6.62
C GLY A 32 -3.23 -3.74 -6.75
N ALA A 33 -4.24 -3.68 -7.62
CA ALA A 33 -5.01 -2.49 -7.96
C ALA A 33 -4.11 -1.27 -8.24
N GLY A 34 -3.04 -1.44 -9.03
CA GLY A 34 -2.08 -0.38 -9.37
C GLY A 34 -2.64 0.75 -10.23
N THR A 35 -3.66 1.45 -9.74
CA THR A 35 -4.36 2.57 -10.37
C THR A 35 -4.62 3.67 -9.34
N VAL A 36 -4.94 4.87 -9.82
CA VAL A 36 -5.18 6.04 -8.97
C VAL A 36 -6.39 5.84 -8.03
N GLN A 37 -7.43 5.13 -8.48
CA GLN A 37 -8.63 4.88 -7.67
C GLN A 37 -8.31 4.09 -6.39
N ALA A 38 -7.34 3.17 -6.45
CA ALA A 38 -6.90 2.44 -5.25
C ALA A 38 -6.17 3.35 -4.27
N LEU A 39 -5.39 4.33 -4.76
CA LEU A 39 -4.72 5.31 -3.92
C LEU A 39 -5.73 6.08 -3.07
N LEU A 40 -6.87 6.50 -3.64
CA LEU A 40 -7.92 7.22 -2.91
C LEU A 40 -8.45 6.43 -1.71
N GLY A 41 -8.65 5.11 -1.89
CA GLY A 41 -9.08 4.23 -0.81
C GLY A 41 -8.06 4.18 0.34
N VAL A 42 -6.77 4.13 -0.01
CA VAL A 42 -5.68 4.13 0.98
C VAL A 42 -5.49 5.50 1.62
N MET A 43 -5.60 6.59 0.86
CA MET A 43 -5.54 7.96 1.38
C MET A 43 -6.67 8.24 2.36
N ARG A 44 -7.88 7.71 2.10
CA ARG A 44 -9.00 7.76 3.03
C ARG A 44 -8.69 7.04 4.35
N LEU A 45 -7.93 5.94 4.32
CA LEU A 45 -7.45 5.29 5.54
C LEU A 45 -6.50 6.22 6.31
N VAL A 46 -5.58 6.90 5.64
CA VAL A 46 -4.69 7.90 6.27
C VAL A 46 -5.49 9.03 6.90
N ASP A 47 -6.46 9.60 6.18
CA ASP A 47 -7.37 10.65 6.67
C ASP A 47 -8.08 10.20 7.95
N TYR A 48 -8.67 9.01 7.93
CA TYR A 48 -9.32 8.42 9.10
C TYR A 48 -8.36 8.24 10.28
N LEU A 49 -7.19 7.65 10.07
CA LEU A 49 -6.21 7.41 11.12
C LEU A 49 -5.70 8.74 11.71
N SER A 50 -5.48 9.76 10.87
CA SER A 50 -5.00 11.09 11.28
C SER A 50 -5.97 11.84 12.19
N GLY A 51 -7.26 11.50 12.12
CA GLY A 51 -8.31 12.03 12.99
C GLY A 51 -8.43 11.32 14.34
N THR A 52 -7.67 10.24 14.57
CA THR A 52 -7.69 9.51 15.84
C THR A 52 -6.78 10.16 16.88
N THR A 53 -7.05 9.94 18.17
CA THR A 53 -6.19 10.42 19.26
C THR A 53 -4.82 9.73 19.29
N LEU A 54 -4.72 8.52 18.74
CA LEU A 54 -3.50 7.73 18.76
C LEU A 54 -2.50 8.19 17.68
N PHE A 55 -3.02 8.61 16.53
CA PHE A 55 -2.24 9.04 15.36
C PHE A 55 -2.66 10.45 14.93
N GLY A 56 -2.77 11.39 15.87
CA GLY A 56 -3.16 12.77 15.55
C GLY A 56 -2.24 13.44 14.52
N GLN A 57 -2.66 14.59 14.00
CA GLN A 57 -1.90 15.31 12.96
C GLN A 57 -0.48 15.73 13.39
N ASP A 58 -0.28 15.98 14.68
CA ASP A 58 1.02 16.37 15.25
C ASP A 58 1.93 15.18 15.57
N GLU A 59 1.43 13.95 15.44
CA GLU A 59 2.18 12.75 15.79
C GLU A 59 3.19 12.38 14.71
N LYS A 60 4.43 12.10 15.14
CA LYS A 60 5.43 11.47 14.29
C LYS A 60 5.11 9.98 14.20
N VAL A 61 4.65 9.53 13.02
CA VAL A 61 4.30 8.12 12.79
C VAL A 61 5.21 7.54 11.72
N HIS A 62 5.78 6.38 11.99
CA HIS A 62 6.54 5.61 11.01
C HIS A 62 5.75 4.37 10.63
N ILE A 63 5.11 4.40 9.47
CA ILE A 63 4.34 3.29 8.93
C ILE A 63 5.27 2.28 8.27
N VAL A 64 5.08 1.01 8.59
CA VAL A 64 5.77 -0.13 7.97
C VAL A 64 4.73 -1.01 7.30
N VAL A 65 4.94 -1.32 6.04
CA VAL A 65 4.00 -2.12 5.26
C VAL A 65 4.76 -3.10 4.35
N ASP A 66 4.24 -4.30 4.18
CA ASP A 66 4.74 -5.23 3.18
C ASP A 66 4.25 -4.80 1.78
N SER A 67 5.07 -5.01 0.75
CA SER A 67 4.76 -4.53 -0.59
C SER A 67 4.93 -5.62 -1.65
N GLY A 68 3.80 -6.08 -2.17
CA GLY A 68 3.72 -6.88 -3.40
C GLY A 68 3.94 -6.01 -4.64
N THR A 69 2.99 -5.11 -4.95
CA THR A 69 3.05 -4.21 -6.11
C THR A 69 3.40 -2.76 -5.77
N GLY A 70 3.30 -2.34 -4.51
CA GLY A 70 3.63 -0.99 -4.06
C GLY A 70 2.47 0.00 -3.96
N THR A 71 1.29 -0.31 -4.52
CA THR A 71 0.13 0.61 -4.50
C THR A 71 -0.23 1.09 -3.09
N THR A 72 -0.31 0.18 -2.12
CA THR A 72 -0.65 0.52 -0.73
C THR A 72 0.38 1.45 -0.11
N ALA A 73 1.67 1.17 -0.28
CA ALA A 73 2.74 2.02 0.26
C ALA A 73 2.70 3.43 -0.34
N VAL A 74 2.51 3.52 -1.65
CA VAL A 74 2.42 4.80 -2.36
C VAL A 74 1.19 5.59 -1.93
N GLY A 75 0.03 4.95 -1.78
CA GLY A 75 -1.19 5.59 -1.29
C GLY A 75 -1.07 6.10 0.15
N LEU A 76 -0.39 5.35 1.03
CA LEU A 76 -0.11 5.78 2.40
C LEU A 76 0.78 7.03 2.43
N ALA A 77 1.85 7.03 1.62
CA ALA A 77 2.80 8.14 1.56
C ALA A 77 2.16 9.38 0.92
N LEU A 78 1.42 9.22 -0.18
CA LEU A 78 0.65 10.30 -0.81
C LEU A 78 -0.38 10.88 0.16
N GLY A 79 -1.13 10.04 0.88
CA GLY A 79 -2.11 10.49 1.87
C GLY A 79 -1.45 11.34 2.96
N ALA A 80 -0.32 10.88 3.51
CA ALA A 80 0.44 11.60 4.52
C ALA A 80 0.90 12.98 4.01
N VAL A 81 1.41 13.04 2.78
CA VAL A 81 1.89 14.29 2.19
C VAL A 81 0.73 15.24 1.88
N CYS A 82 -0.37 14.76 1.29
CA CYS A 82 -1.55 15.58 1.00
C CYS A 82 -2.17 16.18 2.28
N LEU A 83 -2.11 15.45 3.39
CA LEU A 83 -2.60 15.89 4.71
C LEU A 83 -1.54 16.63 5.53
N ARG A 84 -0.32 16.83 5.00
CA ARG A 84 0.82 17.49 5.66
C ARG A 84 1.19 16.87 7.01
N LEU A 85 1.07 15.54 7.12
CA LEU A 85 1.39 14.79 8.34
C LEU A 85 2.90 14.56 8.46
N GLN A 86 3.41 14.46 9.68
CA GLN A 86 4.81 14.06 9.96
C GLN A 86 5.02 12.54 9.81
N TRP A 87 4.28 11.91 8.91
CA TRP A 87 4.27 10.47 8.76
C TRP A 87 5.27 10.04 7.68
N ARG A 88 5.98 8.94 7.95
CA ARG A 88 6.89 8.30 6.99
C ARG A 88 6.43 6.90 6.68
N VAL A 89 6.71 6.43 5.47
CA VAL A 89 6.33 5.08 5.02
C VAL A 89 7.59 4.31 4.61
N THR A 90 7.82 3.19 5.28
CA THR A 90 8.78 2.16 4.85
C THR A 90 8.02 0.98 4.28
N ALA A 91 8.38 0.59 3.07
CA ALA A 91 7.78 -0.54 2.38
C ALA A 91 8.79 -1.66 2.16
N VAL A 92 8.48 -2.83 2.70
CA VAL A 92 9.32 -4.02 2.55
C VAL A 92 9.02 -4.71 1.23
N MET A 93 10.00 -4.74 0.33
CA MET A 93 9.86 -5.27 -1.01
C MET A 93 9.77 -6.81 -1.00
N LEU A 94 8.73 -7.34 -1.66
CA LEU A 94 8.42 -8.78 -1.61
C LEU A 94 8.58 -9.50 -2.94
N ALA A 95 8.21 -8.85 -4.05
CA ALA A 95 8.02 -9.54 -5.32
C ALA A 95 9.04 -9.15 -6.39
N ASP A 96 9.50 -7.89 -6.38
CA ASP A 96 10.24 -7.32 -7.50
C ASP A 96 11.51 -6.55 -7.07
N THR A 97 12.20 -5.92 -8.03
CA THR A 97 13.40 -5.11 -7.81
C THR A 97 13.05 -3.69 -7.36
N LEU A 98 14.00 -3.03 -6.70
CA LEU A 98 13.87 -1.63 -6.26
C LEU A 98 13.50 -0.70 -7.42
N GLU A 99 14.08 -0.91 -8.60
CA GLU A 99 13.83 -0.11 -9.79
C GLU A 99 12.36 -0.21 -10.22
N ARG A 100 11.77 -1.41 -10.18
CA ARG A 100 10.36 -1.62 -10.51
C ARG A 100 9.43 -0.93 -9.52
N TYR A 101 9.70 -1.03 -8.21
CA TYR A 101 8.90 -0.31 -7.21
C TYR A 101 9.00 1.21 -7.37
N ARG A 102 10.20 1.75 -7.63
CA ARG A 102 10.39 3.18 -7.91
C ARG A 102 9.69 3.63 -9.19
N GLN A 103 9.69 2.79 -10.23
CA GLN A 103 8.97 3.09 -11.46
C GLN A 103 7.45 3.08 -11.23
N GLN A 104 6.94 2.11 -10.48
CA GLN A 104 5.53 2.02 -10.12
C GLN A 104 5.10 3.23 -9.27
N GLU A 105 5.90 3.61 -8.28
CA GLU A 105 5.70 4.83 -7.49
C GLU A 105 5.59 6.07 -8.38
N LYS A 106 6.56 6.29 -9.27
CA LYS A 106 6.54 7.42 -10.22
C LYS A 106 5.31 7.40 -11.12
N SER A 107 4.92 6.24 -11.63
CA SER A 107 3.74 6.11 -12.48
C SER A 107 2.47 6.48 -11.73
N LEU A 108 2.28 5.92 -10.53
CA LEU A 108 1.11 6.18 -9.69
C LEU A 108 1.00 7.65 -9.28
N VAL A 109 2.12 8.26 -8.88
CA VAL A 109 2.17 9.67 -8.49
C VAL A 109 1.88 10.57 -9.69
N SER A 110 2.48 10.30 -10.85
CA SER A 110 2.24 11.09 -12.07
C SER A 110 0.79 11.00 -12.54
N ASP A 111 0.18 9.81 -12.47
CA ASP A 111 -1.21 9.65 -12.87
C ASP A 111 -2.16 10.30 -11.85
N PHE A 112 -1.83 10.27 -10.55
CA PHE A 112 -2.57 11.00 -9.52
C PHE A 112 -2.52 12.52 -9.76
N GLU A 113 -1.33 13.07 -10.05
CA GLU A 113 -1.14 14.49 -10.33
C GLU A 113 -1.96 14.96 -11.54
N LYS A 114 -2.02 14.15 -12.61
CA LYS A 114 -2.83 14.48 -13.80
C LYS A 114 -4.32 14.53 -13.50
N LEU A 115 -4.82 13.62 -12.66
CA LEU A 115 -6.25 13.54 -12.33
C LEU A 115 -6.66 14.52 -11.22
N TYR A 116 -5.73 14.90 -10.34
CA TYR A 116 -5.99 15.75 -9.17
C TYR A 116 -4.97 16.91 -9.03
N PRO A 117 -4.84 17.79 -10.04
CA PRO A 117 -3.78 18.82 -10.06
C PRO A 117 -3.86 19.80 -8.87
N GLY A 118 -5.06 20.09 -8.36
CA GLY A 118 -5.26 21.00 -7.22
C GLY A 118 -4.75 20.45 -5.88
N LEU A 119 -4.70 19.12 -5.72
CA LEU A 119 -4.15 18.47 -4.52
C LEU A 119 -2.62 18.43 -4.56
N PHE A 120 -2.03 18.36 -5.75
CA PHE A 120 -0.59 18.23 -5.94
C PHE A 120 0.16 19.57 -5.93
N HIS A 121 -0.45 20.65 -6.44
CA HIS A 121 0.16 22.00 -6.42
C HIS A 121 0.50 22.50 -5.00
N ARG A 122 -0.17 21.95 -3.97
CA ARG A 122 0.08 22.24 -2.54
C ARG A 122 1.33 21.52 -1.97
N MET A 123 1.94 20.61 -2.73
CA MET A 123 3.11 19.81 -2.34
C MET A 123 4.46 20.41 -2.76
N VAL A 124 4.49 21.31 -3.75
CA VAL A 124 5.72 21.72 -4.46
C VAL A 124 6.53 22.81 -3.75
N GLU A 125 6.04 23.42 -2.68
CA GLU A 125 6.78 24.48 -1.98
C GLU A 125 7.89 23.98 -1.04
N ASN A 126 7.93 22.68 -0.71
CA ASN A 126 8.99 22.12 0.14
C ASN A 126 9.71 20.99 -0.58
N ASP A 127 10.89 21.34 -1.12
CA ASP A 127 11.95 20.44 -1.60
C ASP A 127 11.92 19.03 -1.02
N THR A 128 11.74 18.02 -1.89
CA THR A 128 12.72 16.92 -2.01
C THR A 128 12.36 16.02 -3.20
N HIS A 129 13.26 15.95 -4.18
CA HIS A 129 13.35 14.90 -5.21
C HIS A 129 13.74 13.53 -4.59
N GLY A 130 13.09 13.12 -3.49
CA GLY A 130 13.24 11.81 -2.86
C GLY A 130 12.08 10.89 -3.19
N SER A 131 12.24 9.57 -3.02
CA SER A 131 11.10 8.65 -3.00
C SER A 131 10.16 9.03 -1.85
N LEU A 132 8.85 9.09 -2.10
CA LEU A 132 7.81 9.19 -1.07
C LEU A 132 7.85 7.98 -0.12
N VAL A 133 8.23 6.82 -0.66
CA VAL A 133 8.30 5.55 0.07
C VAL A 133 9.75 5.11 0.28
N GLN A 134 10.14 4.84 1.51
CA GLN A 134 11.41 4.18 1.80
C GLN A 134 11.30 2.68 1.48
N TRP A 135 11.72 2.30 0.29
CA TRP A 135 11.78 0.91 -0.15
C TRP A 135 12.96 0.17 0.51
N VAL A 136 12.69 -0.95 1.16
CA VAL A 136 13.71 -1.79 1.82
C VAL A 136 13.61 -3.23 1.38
N ASN A 137 14.75 -3.90 1.28
CA ASN A 137 14.77 -5.35 1.08
C ASN A 137 14.31 -6.04 2.37
N ARG A 138 13.54 -7.12 2.23
CA ARG A 138 13.29 -8.02 3.36
C ARG A 138 14.60 -8.65 3.85
N SER A 139 14.70 -8.85 5.17
CA SER A 139 15.85 -9.50 5.80
C SER A 139 15.95 -10.99 5.42
N SER A 140 14.80 -11.66 5.37
CA SER A 140 14.72 -13.10 5.08
C SER A 140 14.38 -13.36 3.61
N PRO A 141 15.28 -13.97 2.80
CA PRO A 141 15.00 -14.28 1.40
C PRO A 141 13.80 -15.22 1.25
N ARG A 142 13.06 -15.07 0.14
CA ARG A 142 12.03 -16.04 -0.23
C ARG A 142 12.72 -17.35 -0.57
N ARG A 143 12.54 -18.38 0.27
CA ARG A 143 12.95 -19.74 -0.08
C ARG A 143 11.99 -20.24 -1.16
N SER A 144 12.49 -20.44 -2.37
CA SER A 144 11.72 -20.95 -3.50
C SER A 144 10.97 -22.22 -3.09
N GLY A 145 9.68 -22.29 -3.44
CA GLY A 145 8.80 -23.42 -3.13
C GLY A 145 7.96 -23.27 -1.85
N LYS A 146 8.37 -22.50 -0.84
CA LYS A 146 7.57 -22.26 0.38
C LYS A 146 6.78 -20.94 0.28
N VAL A 147 5.47 -21.05 0.12
CA VAL A 147 4.45 -20.00 -0.15
C VAL A 147 4.41 -18.97 1.02
N LEU A 148 4.79 -17.72 0.77
CA LEU A 148 4.01 -16.46 0.76
C LEU A 148 3.37 -15.88 2.03
N ASP A 149 2.93 -16.64 3.02
CA ASP A 149 2.13 -16.02 4.09
C ASP A 149 2.13 -16.90 5.33
N PRO A 150 3.26 -16.89 6.05
CA PRO A 150 3.52 -15.82 7.01
C PRO A 150 4.69 -14.90 6.64
N MET A 151 5.32 -15.07 5.47
CA MET A 151 6.55 -14.34 5.13
C MET A 151 6.35 -12.85 4.81
N TYR A 152 5.22 -12.45 4.24
CA TYR A 152 4.95 -11.05 3.90
C TYR A 152 4.74 -10.19 5.15
N THR A 153 3.78 -10.61 5.97
CA THR A 153 3.52 -10.03 7.28
C THR A 153 4.76 -10.11 8.17
N LEU A 154 5.50 -11.23 8.16
CA LEU A 154 6.75 -11.35 8.92
C LEU A 154 7.81 -10.36 8.45
N ALA A 155 7.99 -10.14 7.15
CA ALA A 155 8.99 -9.22 6.64
C ALA A 155 8.71 -7.77 7.07
N ALA A 156 7.45 -7.33 7.03
CA ALA A 156 7.06 -6.05 7.58
C ALA A 156 7.18 -5.99 9.10
N TRP A 157 6.88 -7.08 9.81
CA TRP A 157 7.05 -7.17 11.27
C TRP A 157 8.52 -7.07 11.69
N GLU A 158 9.42 -7.82 11.04
CA GLU A 158 10.87 -7.78 11.29
C GLU A 158 11.38 -6.34 11.12
N GLN A 159 10.96 -5.67 10.05
CA GLN A 159 11.33 -4.28 9.78
C GLN A 159 10.75 -3.31 10.82
N ALA A 160 9.51 -3.51 11.26
CA ALA A 160 8.88 -2.68 12.29
C ALA A 160 9.60 -2.84 13.64
N VAL A 161 9.91 -4.07 14.05
CA VAL A 161 10.68 -4.35 15.27
C VAL A 161 12.06 -3.71 15.23
N ASP A 162 12.74 -3.79 14.08
CA ASP A 162 14.07 -3.19 13.94
C ASP A 162 14.02 -1.65 13.95
N LEU A 163 12.95 -1.06 13.40
CA LEU A 163 12.71 0.38 13.49
C LEU A 163 12.42 0.82 14.93
N CYS A 164 11.58 0.09 15.69
CA CYS A 164 11.30 0.39 17.10
C CYS A 164 12.57 0.43 17.96
N ARG A 165 13.61 -0.33 17.60
CA ARG A 165 14.89 -0.35 18.32
C ARG A 165 15.80 0.82 17.99
N ARG A 166 15.62 1.43 16.81
CA ARG A 166 16.51 2.47 16.26
C ARG A 166 15.93 3.87 16.40
N ASP A 167 14.61 3.99 16.33
CA ASP A 167 13.88 5.25 16.41
C ASP A 167 13.01 5.26 17.66
N SER A 168 13.35 6.12 18.62
CA SER A 168 12.63 6.26 19.88
C SER A 168 11.64 7.43 19.89
N GLU A 169 11.62 8.27 18.85
CA GLU A 169 10.78 9.48 18.82
C GLU A 169 9.48 9.29 18.03
N ALA A 170 9.46 8.37 17.06
CA ALA A 170 8.28 8.10 16.25
C ALA A 170 7.49 6.88 16.72
N LYS A 171 6.16 6.95 16.61
CA LYS A 171 5.27 5.79 16.77
C LYS A 171 5.41 4.89 15.55
N VAL A 172 5.99 3.70 15.73
CA VAL A 172 6.09 2.72 14.65
C VAL A 172 4.78 1.94 14.54
N VAL A 173 4.19 1.95 13.35
CA VAL A 173 2.91 1.28 13.07
C VAL A 173 3.10 0.33 11.90
N MET A 174 2.89 -0.97 12.16
CA MET A 174 2.84 -1.94 11.08
C MET A 174 1.42 -2.07 10.55
N ILE A 175 1.23 -1.91 9.25
CA ILE A 175 -0.06 -2.19 8.59
C ILE A 175 -0.04 -3.64 8.11
N HIS A 176 -0.85 -4.48 8.77
CA HIS A 176 -1.11 -5.83 8.29
C HIS A 176 -2.10 -5.78 7.13
N THR A 177 -1.60 -6.03 5.91
CA THR A 177 -2.39 -5.99 4.67
C THR A 177 -3.20 -7.28 4.43
N GLY A 178 -3.19 -8.20 5.40
CA GLY A 178 -3.85 -9.49 5.35
C GLY A 178 -2.91 -10.58 4.82
N GLY A 179 -3.43 -11.43 3.94
CA GLY A 179 -2.68 -12.56 3.39
C GLY A 179 -3.02 -13.87 4.07
N THR A 180 -3.29 -13.90 5.38
CA THR A 180 -3.30 -15.05 6.32
C THR A 180 -3.98 -16.34 5.81
N LEU A 181 -4.94 -16.22 4.89
CA LEU A 181 -5.55 -17.36 4.22
C LEU A 181 -4.55 -18.19 3.40
N GLY A 182 -3.39 -17.64 3.04
CA GLY A 182 -2.29 -18.36 2.39
C GLY A 182 -1.74 -19.49 3.25
N LEU A 183 -1.89 -19.41 4.58
CA LEU A 183 -1.54 -20.48 5.52
C LEU A 183 -2.33 -21.77 5.27
N PHE A 184 -3.58 -21.72 4.80
CA PHE A 184 -4.35 -22.93 4.52
C PHE A 184 -3.77 -23.71 3.32
N GLY A 185 -3.33 -22.99 2.28
CA GLY A 185 -2.63 -23.59 1.16
C GLY A 185 -1.29 -24.20 1.57
N LEU A 186 -0.58 -23.55 2.50
CA LEU A 186 0.63 -24.10 3.11
C LEU A 186 0.36 -25.35 3.94
N ALA A 187 -0.69 -25.36 4.75
CA ALA A 187 -1.08 -26.52 5.56
C ALA A 187 -1.39 -27.74 4.68
N GLN A 188 -2.06 -27.53 3.54
CA GLN A 188 -2.29 -28.59 2.55
C GLN A 188 -1.00 -29.08 1.87
N ARG A 189 -0.07 -28.16 1.58
CA ARG A 189 1.19 -28.49 0.86
C ARG A 189 2.26 -29.08 1.78
N TYR A 190 2.26 -28.72 3.05
CA TYR A 190 3.21 -29.14 4.06
C TYR A 190 2.54 -29.66 5.34
N PRO A 191 1.64 -30.67 5.28
CA PRO A 191 0.91 -31.14 6.46
C PRO A 191 1.79 -31.45 7.69
N PRO A 192 3.01 -32.04 7.55
CA PRO A 192 3.86 -32.31 8.71
C PRO A 192 4.33 -31.07 9.47
N GLN A 193 4.34 -29.88 8.85
CA GLN A 193 4.73 -28.63 9.51
C GLN A 193 3.57 -27.98 10.29
N PHE A 194 2.35 -28.50 10.13
CA PHE A 194 1.12 -27.98 10.73
C PHE A 194 0.40 -29.05 11.57
N ALA A 195 0.93 -30.27 11.66
CA ALA A 195 0.47 -31.27 12.59
C ALA A 195 0.85 -30.82 14.02
N ALA A 196 -0.08 -30.97 14.96
CA ALA A 196 0.28 -30.84 16.37
C ALA A 196 1.26 -31.95 16.72
N ASP A 197 2.32 -31.62 17.45
CA ASP A 197 3.16 -32.65 18.05
C ASP A 197 2.27 -33.44 19.01
N GLU A 198 1.95 -34.69 18.65
CA GLU A 198 1.39 -35.66 19.59
C GLU A 198 2.49 -36.07 20.57
N GLN A 199 2.82 -35.18 21.50
CA GLN A 199 3.54 -35.52 22.72
C GLN A 199 2.61 -35.19 23.89
N SER A 200 1.80 -36.18 24.25
CA SER A 200 1.18 -36.31 25.58
C SER A 200 2.03 -37.23 26.45
#